data_AF-A0A8S1WW30-F1
#
_entry.id   AF-A0A8S1WW30-F1
#
_cell.length_a   1.000
_cell.length_b   1.000
_cell.length_c   1.000
_cell.angle_alpha   90.00
_cell.angle_beta   90.00
_cell.angle_gamma   90.00
#
_symmetry.space_group_name_H-M   'P 1'
#
loop_
_entity.id
_entity.type
_entity.pdbx_description
1 polymer ?
#
loop_
_entity_poly.entity_id
_entity_poly.type
_entity_poly.pdbx_seq_one_letter_code
_entity_poly.pdbx_strand_id
1 'polypeptide(L)'
;MQQIKRNIKLNQQYTEAERYDQNLKSISRNTWWHESKSKYDKVNELKFMNKVYSKEVENAYQELKKRRNCMLKDLYEQEAREWEQELRARGLAIYKNKL
;
A
#
# COMPACT_ATOMS: atom_id res chain seq x y z
N MET A 1 9.67 6.53 -72.38
CA MET A 1 8.69 5.65 -71.72
C MET A 1 9.25 4.86 -70.52
N GLN A 2 10.37 4.14 -70.63
CA GLN A 2 10.91 3.33 -69.51
C GLN A 2 11.39 4.15 -68.29
N GLN A 3 11.98 5.34 -68.50
CA GLN A 3 12.43 6.21 -67.41
C GLN A 3 11.26 6.69 -66.53
N ILE A 4 10.13 7.05 -67.16
CA ILE A 4 8.92 7.50 -66.49
C ILE A 4 8.33 6.38 -65.63
N LYS A 5 8.26 5.15 -66.16
CA LYS A 5 7.80 3.98 -65.39
C LYS A 5 8.68 3.70 -64.16
N ARG A 6 10.00 3.88 -64.28
CA ARG A 6 10.94 3.74 -63.15
C ARG A 6 10.71 4.80 -62.07
N ASN A 7 10.53 6.07 -62.46
CA ASN A 7 10.29 7.15 -61.51
C ASN A 7 8.94 7.00 -60.80
N ILE A 8 7.89 6.54 -61.50
CA ILE A 8 6.59 6.24 -60.88
C ILE A 8 6.74 5.14 -59.82
N LYS A 9 7.49 4.07 -60.13
CA LYS A 9 7.73 2.97 -59.19
C LYS A 9 8.52 3.43 -57.95
N LEU A 10 9.53 4.28 -58.13
CA LEU A 10 10.28 4.89 -57.03
C LEU A 10 9.38 5.76 -56.14
N ASN A 11 8.56 6.63 -56.73
CA ASN A 11 7.63 7.47 -55.97
C ASN A 11 6.60 6.63 -55.19
N GLN A 12 6.10 5.53 -55.77
CA GLN A 12 5.22 4.60 -55.06
C GLN A 12 5.92 3.97 -53.85
N GLN A 13 7.16 3.51 -54.02
CA GLN A 13 7.95 2.94 -52.91
C GLN A 13 8.18 3.95 -51.78
N TYR A 14 8.53 5.21 -52.11
CA TYR A 14 8.70 6.25 -51.09
C TYR A 14 7.37 6.58 -50.39
N THR A 15 6.27 6.62 -51.12
CA THR A 15 4.94 6.89 -50.55
C THR A 15 4.51 5.77 -49.60
N GLU A 16 4.78 4.51 -49.94
CA GLU A 16 4.52 3.35 -49.07
C GLU A 16 5.38 3.39 -47.80
N ALA A 17 6.67 3.73 -47.95
CA ALA A 17 7.59 3.87 -46.82
C ALA A 17 7.16 5.00 -45.87
N GLU A 18 6.74 6.15 -46.40
CA GLU A 18 6.21 7.27 -45.60
C GLU A 18 4.95 6.88 -44.82
N ARG A 19 4.02 6.17 -45.45
CA ARG A 19 2.82 5.67 -44.77
C ARG A 19 3.17 4.71 -43.63
N TYR A 20 4.13 3.84 -43.85
CA TYR A 20 4.61 2.92 -42.82
C TYR A 20 5.29 3.65 -41.65
N ASP A 21 6.13 4.64 -41.93
CA ASP A 21 6.77 5.49 -40.92
C ASP A 21 5.73 6.26 -40.08
N GLN A 22 4.70 6.83 -40.72
CA GLN A 22 3.61 7.50 -40.00
C GLN A 22 2.87 6.55 -39.07
N ASN A 23 2.59 5.33 -39.51
CA ASN A 23 1.97 4.30 -38.67
C ASN A 23 2.85 3.93 -37.49
N LEU A 24 4.15 3.70 -37.71
CA LEU A 24 5.10 3.39 -36.64
C LEU A 24 5.22 4.51 -35.61
N LYS A 25 5.24 5.78 -36.05
CA LYS A 25 5.25 6.94 -35.15
C LYS A 25 3.98 7.02 -34.29
N SER A 26 2.83 6.65 -34.84
CA SER A 26 1.58 6.57 -34.07
C SER A 26 1.64 5.48 -33.01
N ILE A 27 2.05 4.27 -33.39
CA ILE A 27 2.20 3.12 -32.49
C ILE A 27 3.19 3.45 -31.38
N SER A 28 4.38 3.96 -31.73
CA SER A 28 5.44 4.31 -30.77
C SER A 28 4.97 5.29 -29.70
N ARG A 29 4.22 6.34 -30.09
CA ARG A 29 3.66 7.30 -29.13
C ARG A 29 2.65 6.66 -28.17
N ASN A 30 1.76 5.82 -28.69
CA ASN A 30 0.75 5.15 -27.88
C ASN A 30 1.39 4.15 -26.91
N THR A 31 2.36 3.36 -27.38
CA THR A 31 3.12 2.43 -26.54
C THR A 31 3.87 3.17 -25.44
N TRP A 32 4.59 4.23 -25.79
CA TRP A 32 5.33 5.03 -24.80
C TRP A 32 4.41 5.62 -23.73
N TRP A 33 3.25 6.17 -24.14
CA TRP A 33 2.28 6.70 -23.19
C TRP A 33 1.71 5.61 -22.28
N HIS A 34 1.31 4.48 -22.86
CA HIS A 34 0.74 3.36 -22.11
C HIS A 34 1.72 2.79 -21.09
N GLU A 35 2.97 2.54 -21.49
CA GLU A 35 4.01 2.02 -20.60
C GLU A 35 4.33 3.01 -19.48
N SER A 36 4.45 4.30 -19.82
CA SER A 36 4.71 5.36 -18.84
C SER A 36 3.57 5.48 -17.82
N LYS A 37 2.32 5.48 -18.30
CA LYS A 37 1.12 5.56 -17.47
C LYS A 37 0.97 4.33 -16.58
N SER A 38 1.11 3.13 -17.14
CA SER A 38 1.04 1.87 -16.39
C SER A 38 2.08 1.82 -15.26
N LYS A 39 3.32 2.24 -15.53
CA LYS A 39 4.36 2.33 -14.51
C LYS A 39 3.99 3.33 -13.41
N TYR A 40 3.51 4.52 -13.78
CA TYR A 40 3.09 5.52 -12.81
C TYR A 40 1.93 5.04 -11.93
N ASP A 41 0.90 4.45 -12.54
CA ASP A 41 -0.28 3.97 -11.83
C ASP A 41 0.08 2.86 -10.85
N LYS A 42 0.92 1.91 -11.25
CA LYS A 42 1.42 0.86 -10.35
C LYS A 42 2.22 1.42 -9.17
N VAL A 43 3.08 2.41 -9.42
CA VAL A 43 3.83 3.08 -8.33
C VAL A 43 2.88 3.79 -7.37
N ASN A 44 1.84 4.46 -7.89
CA ASN A 44 0.88 5.17 -7.07
C ASN A 44 0.01 4.22 -6.24
N GLU A 45 -0.43 3.12 -6.85
CA GLU A 45 -1.15 2.03 -6.15
C GLU A 45 -0.30 1.46 -5.01
N LEU A 46 0.96 1.10 -5.28
CA LEU A 46 1.87 0.58 -4.26
C LEU A 46 2.09 1.58 -3.11
N LYS A 47 2.21 2.87 -3.41
CA LYS A 47 2.32 3.92 -2.39
C LYS A 47 1.07 3.99 -1.52
N PHE A 48 -0.11 3.94 -2.13
CA PHE A 48 -1.37 3.94 -1.41
C PHE A 48 -1.51 2.70 -0.52
N MET A 49 -1.26 1.52 -1.06
CA MET A 49 -1.33 0.26 -0.32
C MET A 49 -0.36 0.24 0.87
N ASN A 50 0.88 0.69 0.68
CA ASN A 50 1.86 0.79 1.77
C ASN A 50 1.40 1.76 2.87
N LYS A 51 0.77 2.89 2.51
CA LYS A 51 0.22 3.84 3.50
C LYS A 51 -0.90 3.21 4.32
N VAL A 52 -1.83 2.51 3.67
CA VAL A 52 -2.93 1.81 4.34
C VAL A 52 -2.36 0.73 5.26
N TYR A 53 -1.47 -0.11 4.75
CA TYR A 53 -0.85 -1.18 5.52
C TYR A 53 -0.11 -0.66 6.76
N SER A 54 0.67 0.41 6.60
CA SER A 54 1.41 1.01 7.72
C SER A 54 0.46 1.52 8.81
N LYS A 55 -0.69 2.08 8.40
CA LYS A 55 -1.70 2.57 9.35
C LYS A 55 -2.41 1.44 10.07
N GLU A 56 -2.73 0.36 9.37
CA GLU A 56 -3.31 -0.85 9.97
C GLU A 56 -2.38 -1.46 11.02
N VAL A 57 -1.08 -1.57 10.71
CA VAL A 57 -0.07 -2.07 11.66
C VAL A 57 0.02 -1.18 12.90
N GLU A 58 -0.01 0.15 12.74
CA GLU A 58 -0.01 1.09 13.85
C GLU A 58 -1.26 0.90 14.74
N ASN A 59 -2.44 0.79 14.13
CA ASN A 59 -3.70 0.59 14.85
C ASN A 59 -3.69 -0.73 15.63
N ALA A 60 -3.29 -1.84 14.98
CA ALA A 60 -3.18 -3.15 15.62
C ALA A 60 -2.24 -3.14 16.83
N TYR A 61 -1.12 -2.40 16.74
CA TYR A 61 -0.19 -2.25 17.86
C TYR A 61 -0.81 -1.48 19.03
N GLN A 62 -1.60 -0.43 18.76
CA GLN A 62 -2.32 0.30 19.81
C GLN A 62 -3.39 -0.55 20.48
N GLU A 63 -4.12 -1.36 19.71
CA GLU A 63 -5.09 -2.30 20.25
C GLU A 63 -4.44 -3.35 21.14
N LEU A 64 -3.30 -3.90 20.70
CA LEU A 64 -2.53 -4.85 21.49
C LEU A 64 -2.09 -4.26 22.83
N LYS A 65 -1.61 -3.01 22.84
CA LYS A 65 -1.26 -2.29 24.07
C LYS A 65 -2.44 -2.14 25.01
N LYS A 66 -3.58 -1.69 24.48
CA LYS A 66 -4.81 -1.54 25.28
C LYS A 66 -5.22 -2.87 25.90
N ARG A 67 -5.24 -3.94 25.09
CA ARG A 67 -5.61 -5.28 25.54
C ARG A 67 -4.67 -5.80 26.61
N ARG A 68 -3.35 -5.61 26.44
CA ARG A 68 -2.35 -5.95 27.45
C ARG A 68 -2.60 -5.23 28.76
N ASN A 69 -2.89 -3.92 28.72
CA ASN A 69 -3.15 -3.15 29.92
C ASN A 69 -4.41 -3.61 30.65
N CYS A 70 -5.49 -3.94 29.92
CA CYS A 70 -6.69 -4.54 30.50
C CYS A 70 -6.36 -5.87 31.20
N MET A 71 -5.65 -6.77 30.52
CA MET A 71 -5.27 -8.06 31.11
C MET A 71 -4.39 -7.92 32.36
N LEU A 72 -3.42 -6.99 32.35
CA LEU A 72 -2.58 -6.73 33.52
C LEU A 72 -3.40 -6.15 34.67
N LYS A 73 -4.35 -5.27 34.38
CA LYS A 73 -5.25 -4.72 35.39
C LYS A 73 -6.10 -5.83 36.01
N ASP A 74 -6.70 -6.70 35.20
CA ASP A 74 -7.51 -7.81 35.68
C ASP A 74 -6.69 -8.77 36.56
N LEU A 75 -5.45 -9.06 36.16
CA LEU A 75 -4.52 -9.87 36.95
C LEU A 75 -4.24 -9.23 38.32
N TYR A 76 -3.87 -7.95 38.35
CA TYR A 76 -3.59 -7.26 39.61
C TYR A 76 -4.83 -7.10 40.49
N GLU A 77 -6.02 -6.96 39.90
CA GLU A 77 -7.27 -6.94 40.65
C GLU A 77 -7.62 -8.32 41.25
N GLN A 78 -7.24 -9.42 40.58
CA GLN A 78 -7.38 -10.77 41.13
C GLN A 78 -6.41 -10.97 42.29
N GLU A 79 -5.12 -10.69 42.08
CA GLU A 79 -4.10 -10.80 43.13
C GLU A 79 -4.49 -9.95 44.34
N ALA A 80 -4.86 -8.67 44.14
CA ALA A 80 -5.25 -7.79 45.24
C ALA A 80 -6.43 -8.35 46.07
N ARG A 81 -7.38 -9.04 45.43
CA ARG A 81 -8.48 -9.71 46.13
C ARG A 81 -8.00 -10.87 46.98
N GLU A 82 -7.05 -11.67 46.48
CA GLU A 82 -6.45 -12.78 47.22
C GLU A 82 -5.68 -12.25 48.44
N TRP A 83 -4.83 -11.25 48.26
CA TRP A 83 -4.10 -10.59 49.35
C TRP A 83 -5.03 -10.00 50.43
N GLU A 84 -6.14 -9.37 50.02
CA GLU A 84 -7.13 -8.87 50.97
C GLU A 84 -7.76 -10.01 51.79
N GLN A 85 -8.06 -11.15 51.18
CA GLN A 85 -8.61 -12.30 51.89
C GLN A 85 -7.63 -12.87 52.90
N GLU A 86 -6.36 -13.03 52.50
CA GLU A 86 -5.30 -13.51 53.41
C GLU A 86 -5.08 -12.58 54.60
N LEU A 87 -5.07 -11.27 54.37
CA LEU A 87 -4.94 -10.29 55.44
C LEU A 87 -6.15 -10.29 56.37
N ARG A 88 -7.36 -10.38 55.83
CA ARG A 88 -8.59 -10.48 56.64
C ARG A 88 -8.57 -11.73 57.53
N ALA A 89 -8.09 -12.86 57.02
CA ALA A 89 -7.92 -14.08 57.83
C ALA A 89 -6.97 -13.87 59.02
N ARG A 90 -6.02 -12.93 58.91
CA ARG A 90 -5.10 -12.51 59.99
C ARG A 90 -5.62 -11.33 60.81
N GLY A 91 -6.84 -10.86 60.56
CA GLY A 91 -7.43 -9.67 61.22
C GLY A 91 -6.83 -8.33 60.75
N LEU A 92 -6.10 -8.32 59.63
CA LEU A 92 -5.48 -7.15 59.03
C LEU A 92 -6.24 -6.67 57.78
N ALA A 93 -5.96 -5.47 57.30
CA ALA A 93 -6.55 -4.92 56.08
C ALA A 93 -5.56 -4.06 55.30
N ILE A 94 -5.72 -4.01 53.97
CA ILE A 94 -4.95 -3.13 53.09
C ILE A 94 -5.46 -1.69 53.24
N TYR A 95 -4.55 -0.74 53.43
CA TYR A 95 -4.87 0.68 53.46
C TYR A 95 -5.37 1.15 52.07
N LYS A 96 -6.57 1.71 52.02
CA LYS A 96 -7.16 2.30 50.81
C LYS A 96 -7.20 3.81 50.99
N ASN A 97 -6.35 4.52 50.24
CA ASN A 97 -6.37 5.97 50.25
C ASN A 97 -7.68 6.46 49.60
N LYS A 98 -8.45 7.28 50.30
CA LYS A 98 -9.63 7.94 49.73
C LYS A 98 -9.15 9.19 49.01
N LEU A 99 -9.02 9.11 47.69
CA LEU A 99 -8.97 10.27 46.79
C LEU A 99 -10.35 10.49 46.18
#